data_AF-A0A520QYA4-F1
#
_entry.id   AF-A0A520QYA4-F1
#
_cell.length_a   1.000
_cell.length_b   1.000
_cell.length_c   1.000
_cell.angle_alpha   90.00
_cell.angle_beta   90.00
_cell.angle_gamma   90.00
#
_symmetry.space_group_name_H-M   'P 1'
#
loop_
_entity.id
_entity.type
_entity.pdbx_description
1 polymer ?
#
loop_
_entity_poly.entity_id
_entity_poly.type
_entity_poly.pdbx_seq_one_letter_code
_entity_poly.pdbx_strand_id
1 'polypeptide(L)'
;MGKKKTKKDKRREQREQEAVARALALEAAKLKLKRYRVAAAVVPVVFLAAAIGVYVALDDKQLAGLIGMVGLAIWVPVLLGLIGARIQPRDRTRAGSIDFGNRR
;
A
#
# COMPACT_ATOMS: atom_id res chain seq x y z
N MET A 1 28.01 -36.91 18.00
CA MET A 1 27.21 -35.78 18.55
C MET A 1 27.15 -34.53 17.63
N GLY A 2 27.29 -34.62 16.29
CA GLY A 2 27.44 -33.42 15.43
C GLY A 2 26.19 -32.90 14.68
N LYS A 3 25.15 -33.72 14.46
CA LYS A 3 24.04 -33.37 13.53
C LYS A 3 22.99 -32.38 14.07
N LYS A 4 22.93 -32.14 15.39
CA LYS A 4 21.94 -31.24 16.01
C LYS A 4 22.35 -29.76 15.98
N LYS A 5 23.65 -29.44 15.95
CA LYS A 5 24.15 -28.04 15.91
C LYS A 5 23.86 -27.38 14.55
N THR A 6 24.20 -28.06 13.45
CA THR A 6 23.96 -27.59 12.07
C THR A 6 22.49 -27.33 11.73
N LYS A 7 21.55 -28.09 12.31
CA LYS A 7 20.11 -27.87 12.10
C LYS A 7 19.58 -26.65 12.88
N LYS A 8 20.21 -26.30 14.00
CA LYS A 8 19.85 -25.14 14.83
C LYS A 8 20.39 -23.84 14.21
N ASP A 9 21.60 -23.88 13.66
CA ASP A 9 22.24 -22.74 13.00
C ASP A 9 21.53 -22.36 11.69
N LYS A 10 21.19 -23.34 10.83
CA LYS A 10 20.37 -23.09 9.62
C LYS A 10 19.00 -22.46 9.92
N ARG A 11 18.38 -22.84 11.05
CA ARG A 11 17.08 -22.29 11.48
C ARG A 11 17.21 -20.86 12.01
N ARG A 12 18.40 -20.48 12.50
CA ARG A 12 18.71 -19.13 12.97
C ARG A 12 18.98 -18.21 11.78
N GLU A 13 19.78 -18.67 10.82
CA GLU A 13 20.02 -17.97 9.55
C GLU A 13 18.73 -17.72 8.76
N GLN A 14 17.82 -18.71 8.69
CA GLN A 14 16.50 -18.52 8.06
C GLN A 14 15.63 -17.48 8.77
N ARG A 15 15.67 -17.42 10.11
CA ARG A 15 14.93 -16.41 10.89
C ARG A 15 15.52 -15.01 10.71
N GLU A 16 16.84 -14.91 10.61
CA GLU A 16 17.53 -13.64 10.35
C GLU A 16 17.22 -13.14 8.94
N GLN A 17 17.23 -14.02 7.93
CA GLN A 17 16.81 -13.68 6.56
C GLN A 17 15.32 -13.28 6.49
N GLU A 18 14.43 -13.99 7.19
CA GLU A 18 13.01 -13.59 7.28
C GLU A 18 12.83 -12.26 8.02
N ALA A 19 13.62 -11.99 9.07
CA ALA A 19 13.56 -10.74 9.81
C ALA A 19 14.03 -9.55 8.96
N VAL A 20 15.09 -9.73 8.17
CA VAL A 20 15.60 -8.73 7.22
C VAL A 20 14.59 -8.50 6.09
N ALA A 21 14.01 -9.56 5.52
CA ALA A 21 12.97 -9.45 4.50
C ALA A 21 11.72 -8.73 5.03
N ARG A 22 11.31 -9.00 6.28
CA ARG A 22 10.21 -8.30 6.95
C ARG A 22 10.55 -6.83 7.21
N ALA A 23 11.77 -6.52 7.64
CA ALA A 23 12.21 -5.14 7.85
C ALA A 23 12.17 -4.34 6.54
N LEU A 24 12.70 -4.90 5.44
CA LEU A 24 12.66 -4.29 4.10
C LEU A 24 11.21 -4.11 3.60
N ALA A 25 10.35 -5.10 3.82
CA ALA A 25 8.93 -5.01 3.46
C ALA A 25 8.21 -3.91 4.26
N LEU A 26 8.52 -3.76 5.54
CA LEU A 26 7.96 -2.71 6.40
C LEU A 26 8.46 -1.32 6.00
N GLU A 27 9.73 -1.15 5.64
CA GLU A 27 10.27 0.10 5.13
C GLU A 27 9.65 0.50 3.79
N ALA A 28 9.54 -0.44 2.86
CA ALA A 28 8.85 -0.23 1.59
C ALA A 28 7.37 0.14 1.80
N ALA A 29 6.68 -0.51 2.75
CA ALA A 29 5.29 -0.19 3.09
C ALA A 29 5.15 1.22 3.68
N LYS A 30 6.07 1.64 4.56
CA LYS A 30 6.08 3.00 5.13
C LYS A 30 6.28 4.07 4.05
N LEU A 31 7.21 3.84 3.12
CA LEU A 31 7.45 4.74 1.99
C LEU A 31 6.22 4.84 1.08
N LYS A 32 5.59 3.71 0.75
CA LYS A 32 4.34 3.69 -0.03
C LYS A 32 3.22 4.46 0.67
N LEU A 33 3.01 4.24 1.96
CA LEU A 33 1.98 4.95 2.74
C LEU A 33 2.19 6.46 2.73
N LYS A 34 3.44 6.93 2.89
CA LYS A 34 3.77 8.37 2.79
C LYS A 34 3.41 8.92 1.41
N ARG A 35 3.77 8.22 0.33
CA ARG A 35 3.45 8.64 -1.05
C ARG A 35 1.94 8.73 -1.28
N TYR A 36 1.18 7.72 -0.86
CA TYR A 36 -0.28 7.75 -0.98
C TYR A 36 -0.92 8.86 -0.17
N ARG A 37 -0.41 9.17 1.03
CA ARG A 37 -0.89 10.31 1.84
C ARG A 37 -0.68 11.64 1.13
N VAL A 38 0.54 11.86 0.62
CA VAL A 38 0.86 13.10 -0.10
C VAL A 38 0.01 13.19 -1.37
N ALA A 39 -0.06 12.12 -2.16
CA ALA A 39 -0.87 12.10 -3.38
C ALA A 39 -2.36 12.35 -3.09
N ALA A 40 -2.92 11.73 -2.04
CA ALA A 40 -4.32 11.94 -1.66
C ALA A 40 -4.63 13.39 -1.28
N ALA A 41 -3.65 14.14 -0.75
CA ALA A 41 -3.81 15.55 -0.42
C ALA A 41 -3.54 16.48 -1.62
N VAL A 42 -2.53 16.17 -2.43
CA VAL A 42 -2.07 17.05 -3.53
C VAL A 42 -2.96 16.95 -4.77
N VAL A 43 -3.34 15.73 -5.18
CA VAL A 43 -4.16 15.50 -6.38
C VAL A 43 -5.44 16.35 -6.39
N PRO A 44 -6.30 16.38 -5.35
CA PRO A 44 -7.52 17.15 -5.41
C PRO A 44 -7.25 18.66 -5.49
N VAL A 45 -6.21 19.15 -4.81
CA VAL A 45 -5.84 20.57 -4.84
C VAL A 45 -5.36 20.99 -6.23
N VAL A 46 -4.49 20.20 -6.86
CA VAL A 46 -3.95 20.51 -8.20
C VAL A 46 -5.05 20.47 -9.24
N PHE A 47 -5.90 19.44 -9.25
CA PHE A 47 -6.98 19.34 -10.22
C PHE A 47 -8.06 20.41 -10.02
N LEU A 48 -8.37 20.77 -8.76
CA LEU A 48 -9.30 21.85 -8.47
C LEU A 48 -8.74 23.20 -8.93
N ALA A 49 -7.46 23.49 -8.65
CA ALA A 49 -6.80 24.70 -9.10
C ALA A 49 -6.74 24.78 -10.63
N ALA A 50 -6.44 23.67 -11.31
CA ALA A 50 -6.44 23.60 -12.77
C ALA A 50 -7.84 23.81 -13.35
N ALA A 51 -8.88 23.17 -12.79
CA ALA A 51 -10.25 23.34 -13.23
C ALA A 51 -10.74 24.79 -13.06
N ILE A 52 -10.44 25.41 -11.91
CA ILE A 52 -10.75 26.83 -11.65
C ILE A 52 -9.99 27.72 -12.64
N GLY A 53 -8.70 27.45 -12.86
CA GLY A 53 -7.88 28.21 -13.80
C GLY A 53 -8.44 28.16 -15.22
N VAL A 54 -8.87 26.99 -15.70
CA VAL A 54 -9.50 26.83 -17.01
C VAL A 54 -10.86 27.52 -17.07
N TYR A 55 -11.68 27.37 -16.02
CA TYR A 55 -12.98 28.03 -15.94
C TYR A 55 -12.85 29.55 -16.03
N VAL A 56 -11.88 30.14 -15.34
CA VAL A 56 -11.72 31.61 -15.29
C VAL A 56 -10.95 32.16 -16.50
N ALA A 57 -9.90 31.46 -16.96
CA ALA A 57 -9.01 31.97 -18.00
C ALA A 57 -9.49 31.65 -19.43
N LEU A 58 -10.19 30.52 -19.62
CA LEU A 58 -10.69 30.11 -20.93
C LEU A 58 -12.21 30.24 -21.06
N ASP A 59 -12.92 30.53 -19.96
CA ASP A 59 -14.40 30.57 -19.87
C ASP A 59 -15.09 29.27 -20.36
N ASP A 60 -14.31 28.19 -20.50
CA ASP A 60 -14.77 26.89 -20.99
C ASP A 60 -15.19 25.99 -19.82
N LYS A 61 -16.51 25.99 -19.58
CA LYS A 61 -17.15 25.21 -18.53
C LYS A 61 -17.06 23.71 -18.79
N GLN A 62 -17.05 23.28 -20.04
CA GLN A 62 -16.99 21.87 -20.41
C GLN A 62 -15.58 21.32 -20.11
N LEU A 63 -14.55 22.06 -20.51
CA LEU A 63 -13.16 21.68 -20.26
C LEU A 63 -12.82 21.69 -18.77
N ALA A 64 -13.27 22.70 -18.02
CA ALA A 64 -13.11 22.73 -16.57
C ALA A 64 -13.80 21.53 -15.88
N GLY A 65 -15.01 21.17 -16.31
CA GLY A 65 -15.74 19.99 -15.83
C GLY A 65 -15.02 18.68 -16.16
N LEU A 66 -14.47 18.55 -17.38
CA LEU A 66 -13.68 17.39 -17.78
C LEU A 66 -12.43 17.21 -16.92
N ILE A 67 -11.70 18.30 -16.66
CA ILE A 67 -10.52 18.29 -15.78
C ILE A 67 -10.91 17.83 -14.37
N GLY A 68 -12.02 18.34 -13.84
CA GLY A 68 -12.55 17.89 -12.54
C GLY A 68 -12.86 16.39 -12.51
N MET A 69 -13.52 15.87 -13.54
CA MET A 69 -13.86 14.44 -13.66
C MET A 69 -12.63 13.56 -13.77
N VAL A 70 -11.63 13.95 -14.57
CA VAL A 70 -10.35 13.23 -14.69
C VAL A 70 -9.61 13.25 -13.35
N GLY A 71 -9.58 14.39 -12.67
CA GLY A 71 -8.99 14.52 -11.35
C GLY A 71 -9.62 13.59 -10.33
N LEU A 72 -10.96 13.52 -10.32
CA LEU A 72 -11.71 12.61 -9.46
C LEU A 72 -11.41 11.15 -9.78
N ALA A 73 -11.38 10.79 -11.08
CA ALA A 73 -11.08 9.42 -11.53
C ALA A 73 -9.68 8.96 -11.12
N ILE A 74 -8.69 9.87 -11.05
CA ILE A 74 -7.35 9.59 -10.56
C ILE A 74 -7.30 9.56 -9.03
N TRP A 75 -8.05 10.45 -8.36
CA TRP A 75 -8.03 10.58 -6.91
C TRP A 75 -8.63 9.37 -6.18
N VAL A 76 -9.71 8.79 -6.72
CA VAL A 76 -10.37 7.62 -6.12
C VAL A 76 -9.43 6.41 -5.94
N PRO A 77 -8.69 5.94 -6.96
CA PRO A 77 -7.68 4.89 -6.81
C PRO A 77 -6.60 5.21 -5.78
N VAL A 78 -6.18 6.47 -5.67
CA VAL A 78 -5.17 6.90 -4.68
C VAL A 78 -5.72 6.78 -3.26
N LEU A 79 -6.98 7.17 -3.04
CA LEU A 79 -7.70 6.99 -1.79
C LEU A 79 -7.85 5.51 -1.42
N LEU A 80 -8.27 4.68 -2.38
CA LEU A 80 -8.40 3.23 -2.17
C LEU A 80 -7.05 2.58 -1.84
N GLY A 81 -5.98 2.98 -2.54
CA GLY A 81 -4.61 2.55 -2.23
C GLY A 81 -4.17 2.96 -0.83
N LEU A 82 -4.53 4.17 -0.38
CA LEU A 82 -4.25 4.64 0.97
C LEU A 82 -4.99 3.84 2.05
N ILE A 83 -6.28 3.54 1.82
CA ILE A 83 -7.10 2.72 2.73
C ILE A 83 -6.55 1.29 2.77
N GLY A 84 -6.31 0.68 1.61
CA GLY A 84 -5.75 -0.67 1.50
C GLY A 84 -4.38 -0.80 2.15
N ALA A 85 -3.53 0.23 2.07
CA ALA A 85 -2.22 0.25 2.72
C ALA A 85 -2.28 0.31 4.26
N ARG A 86 -3.42 0.70 4.85
CA ARG A 86 -3.64 0.65 6.31
C ARG A 86 -4.16 -0.70 6.80
N ILE A 87 -4.72 -1.52 5.91
CA ILE A 87 -5.21 -2.85 6.26
C ILE A 87 -3.98 -3.74 6.43
N GLN A 88 -3.74 -4.20 7.66
CA GLN A 88 -2.71 -5.22 7.89
C GLN A 88 -3.08 -6.46 7.06
N PRO A 89 -2.11 -7.06 6.34
CA PRO A 89 -2.37 -8.32 5.66
C PRO A 89 -2.86 -9.32 6.71
N ARG A 90 -4.15 -9.71 6.60
CA ARG A 90 -4.74 -10.74 7.45
C ARG A 90 -3.80 -11.95 7.40
N ASP A 91 -3.36 -12.42 8.56
CA ASP A 91 -2.41 -13.53 8.74
C ASP A 91 -2.79 -14.74 7.88
N ARG A 92 -2.40 -14.72 6.60
CA ARG A 92 -2.56 -15.84 5.65
C ARG A 92 -1.29 -16.71 5.64
N THR A 93 -0.23 -16.28 6.31
CA THR A 93 1.07 -16.97 6.38
C THR A 93 1.26 -17.77 7.66
N ARG A 94 0.27 -17.82 8.57
CA ARG A 94 0.24 -18.81 9.65
C ARG A 94 -0.11 -20.18 9.06
N ALA A 95 0.88 -20.85 8.49
CA ALA A 95 0.78 -22.26 8.15
C ALA A 95 0.46 -23.03 9.46
N GLY A 96 -0.79 -23.48 9.60
CA GLY A 96 -1.27 -24.21 10.78
C GLY A 96 -2.41 -23.55 11.58
N SER A 97 -2.96 -22.40 11.17
CA SER A 97 -4.18 -21.85 11.81
C SER A 97 -5.49 -22.33 11.16
N ILE A 98 -5.41 -23.15 10.11
CA ILE A 98 -6.56 -23.91 9.64
C ILE A 98 -6.54 -25.22 10.41
N ASP A 99 -7.26 -25.23 11.53
CA ASP A 99 -7.59 -26.47 12.23
C ASP A 99 -8.57 -27.24 11.33
N PHE A 100 -8.02 -28.13 10.49
CA PHE A 100 -8.81 -29.17 9.85
C PHE A 100 -9.11 -30.19 10.94
N GLY A 101 -10.12 -29.87 11.78
CA GLY A 101 -10.49 -30.56 12.99
C GLY A 101 -9.99 -32.01 13.02
N ASN A 102 -9.07 -32.28 13.93
CA ASN A 102 -8.48 -33.59 14.15
C ASN A 102 -9.58 -34.66 14.23
N ARG A 103 -9.87 -35.32 13.10
CA ARG A 103 -10.76 -36.48 13.02
C ARG A 103 -9.99 -37.65 13.62
N ARG A 104 -10.04 -37.76 14.94
CA ARG A 104 -9.93 -39.06 15.60
C ARG A 104 -11.32 -39.55 15.92
#